data_AF-A0A9D1WCQ3-F1
#
_entry.id   AF-A0A9D1WCQ3-F1
#
_cell.length_a   1.000
_cell.length_b   1.000
_cell.length_c   1.000
_cell.angle_alpha   90.00
_cell.angle_beta   90.00
_cell.angle_gamma   90.00
#
_symmetry.space_group_name_H-M   'P 1'
#
loop_
_entity.id
_entity.type
_entity.pdbx_description
1 polymer ?
#
loop_
_entity_poly.entity_id
_entity_poly.type
_entity_poly.pdbx_seq_one_letter_code
_entity_poly.pdbx_strand_id
1 'polypeptide(L)'
;MLALKQNPLYQSTYKSFEQSNFEESIQTVQGFILGLLAQGLNSSDNASLKLAQEILNNDTPLTGKSIAVFTTLLLELERDLKQNKIHFFLPQAEDQVNQDQRLKALGDTAYGALLGLSIPQHKIPFNVMADPKAAKEQAMKSKTDRYTRERLEMLEQIANIDPEDVKDFSEEDYELVTTEMGAIISEFYTKNHIHG
;
A
#
# COMPACT_ATOMS: atom_id res chain seq x y z
N MET A 1 -12.06 -8.25 -10.24
CA MET A 1 -11.36 -8.37 -8.94
C MET A 1 -12.04 -9.46 -8.10
N LEU A 2 -11.42 -9.96 -7.02
CA LEU A 2 -12.08 -10.90 -6.12
C LEU A 2 -12.80 -10.16 -5.00
N ALA A 3 -14.04 -10.55 -4.69
CA ALA A 3 -14.73 -10.12 -3.47
C ALA A 3 -13.92 -10.50 -2.22
N LEU A 4 -14.07 -9.75 -1.12
CA LEU A 4 -13.29 -10.01 0.10
C LEU A 4 -13.48 -11.42 0.64
N LYS A 5 -14.71 -11.95 0.54
CA LYS A 5 -15.05 -13.33 0.93
C LYS A 5 -14.36 -14.40 0.07
N GLN A 6 -13.93 -14.04 -1.13
CA GLN A 6 -13.27 -14.91 -2.09
C GLN A 6 -11.75 -14.70 -2.13
N ASN A 7 -11.22 -13.65 -1.48
CA ASN A 7 -9.79 -13.38 -1.41
C ASN A 7 -9.13 -14.27 -0.34
N PRO A 8 -8.36 -15.31 -0.71
CA PRO A 8 -7.84 -16.29 0.25
C PRO A 8 -6.85 -15.69 1.25
N LEU A 9 -6.03 -14.73 0.78
CA LEU A 9 -5.07 -14.04 1.63
C LEU A 9 -5.81 -13.24 2.70
N TYR A 10 -6.80 -12.42 2.29
CA TYR A 10 -7.64 -11.66 3.22
C TYR A 10 -8.31 -12.58 4.25
N GLN A 11 -8.95 -13.67 3.81
CA GLN A 11 -9.61 -14.62 4.71
C GLN A 11 -8.63 -15.25 5.72
N SER A 12 -7.39 -15.50 5.31
CA SER A 12 -6.36 -16.09 6.17
C SER A 12 -5.75 -15.09 7.17
N THR A 13 -5.69 -13.80 6.84
CA THR A 13 -4.99 -12.80 7.65
C THR A 13 -5.91 -11.90 8.47
N TYR A 14 -7.16 -11.66 8.03
CA TYR A 14 -8.06 -10.66 8.62
C TYR A 14 -8.32 -10.86 10.11
N LYS A 15 -8.67 -12.08 10.53
CA LYS A 15 -8.93 -12.36 11.97
C LYS A 15 -7.69 -12.14 12.84
N SER A 16 -6.51 -12.48 12.31
CA SER A 16 -5.24 -12.24 13.01
C SER A 16 -4.91 -10.76 13.05
N PHE A 17 -5.26 -10.01 12.00
CA PHE A 17 -5.15 -8.57 11.92
C PHE A 17 -6.04 -7.87 12.95
N GLU A 18 -7.31 -8.25 13.08
CA GLU A 18 -8.22 -7.69 14.10
C GLU A 18 -7.74 -7.93 15.55
N GLN A 19 -6.93 -8.97 15.76
CA GLN A 19 -6.32 -9.28 17.06
C GLN A 19 -4.91 -8.69 17.23
N SER A 20 -4.41 -8.01 16.21
CA SER A 20 -3.13 -7.33 16.23
C SER A 20 -3.28 -5.93 16.80
N ASN A 21 -2.16 -5.24 17.02
CA ASN A 21 -2.14 -3.88 17.55
C ASN A 21 -1.82 -2.81 16.49
N PHE A 22 -2.08 -3.08 15.21
CA PHE A 22 -1.94 -2.04 14.19
C PHE A 22 -2.94 -0.91 14.46
N GLU A 23 -2.44 0.33 14.45
CA GLU A 23 -3.27 1.53 14.57
C GLU A 23 -4.04 1.84 13.27
N GLU A 24 -3.51 1.35 12.14
CA GLU A 24 -4.02 1.56 10.80
C GLU A 24 -4.95 0.44 10.31
N SER A 25 -5.73 0.71 9.26
CA SER A 25 -6.59 -0.28 8.61
C SER A 25 -5.78 -1.37 7.90
N ILE A 26 -6.38 -2.55 7.67
CA ILE A 26 -5.71 -3.62 6.90
C ILE A 26 -5.45 -3.18 5.45
N GLN A 27 -6.26 -2.29 4.90
CA GLN A 27 -6.09 -1.67 3.59
C GLN A 27 -4.86 -0.77 3.56
N THR A 28 -4.69 0.10 4.56
CA THR A 28 -3.51 0.96 4.71
C THR A 28 -2.25 0.11 4.85
N VAL A 29 -2.28 -0.92 5.70
CA VAL A 29 -1.15 -1.83 5.92
C VAL A 29 -0.80 -2.61 4.65
N GLN A 30 -1.79 -3.11 3.90
CA GLN A 30 -1.56 -3.75 2.61
C GLN A 30 -0.91 -2.78 1.61
N GLY A 31 -1.47 -1.58 1.48
CA GLY A 31 -0.94 -0.52 0.62
C GLY A 31 0.52 -0.22 0.95
N PHE A 32 0.82 -0.02 2.24
CA PHE A 32 2.17 0.26 2.72
C PHE A 32 3.17 -0.84 2.35
N ILE A 33 2.80 -2.10 2.56
CA ILE A 33 3.61 -3.24 2.16
C ILE A 33 3.87 -3.23 0.66
N LEU A 34 2.83 -3.02 -0.16
CA LEU A 34 2.97 -2.93 -1.61
C LEU A 34 3.91 -1.79 -2.02
N GLY A 35 3.81 -0.63 -1.37
CA GLY A 35 4.70 0.50 -1.60
C GLY A 35 6.16 0.21 -1.23
N LEU A 36 6.40 -0.44 -0.08
CA LEU A 36 7.74 -0.87 0.33
C LEU A 36 8.37 -1.83 -0.68
N LEU A 37 7.61 -2.85 -1.07
CA LEU A 37 8.07 -3.82 -2.06
C LEU A 37 8.35 -3.12 -3.39
N ALA A 38 7.44 -2.26 -3.85
CA ALA A 38 7.59 -1.50 -5.07
C ALA A 38 8.81 -0.56 -5.05
N GLN A 39 9.25 -0.11 -3.88
CA GLN A 39 10.42 0.75 -3.70
C GLN A 39 11.76 0.01 -3.78
N GLY A 40 11.75 -1.33 -3.76
CA GLY A 40 12.96 -2.16 -3.86
C GLY A 40 13.21 -3.05 -2.64
N LEU A 41 12.41 -2.94 -1.57
CA LEU A 41 12.54 -3.87 -0.44
C LEU A 41 12.03 -5.26 -0.84
N ASN A 42 12.59 -6.29 -0.23
CA ASN A 42 12.14 -7.67 -0.39
C ASN A 42 11.58 -8.21 0.94
N SER A 43 10.90 -9.35 0.90
CA SER A 43 10.32 -9.98 2.09
C SER A 43 11.34 -10.52 3.08
N SER A 44 12.60 -10.70 2.66
CA SER A 44 13.67 -11.19 3.54
C SER A 44 14.33 -10.07 4.37
N ASP A 45 14.03 -8.80 4.07
CA ASP A 45 14.61 -7.67 4.77
C ASP A 45 13.83 -7.33 6.05
N ASN A 46 14.52 -7.39 7.19
CA ASN A 46 13.98 -6.89 8.47
C ASN A 46 13.66 -5.38 8.46
N ALA A 47 14.10 -4.65 7.42
CA ALA A 47 13.83 -3.23 7.26
C ALA A 47 12.33 -2.94 7.14
N SER A 48 11.57 -3.77 6.43
CA SER A 48 10.12 -3.59 6.24
C SER A 48 9.35 -3.60 7.56
N LEU A 49 9.72 -4.48 8.50
CA LEU A 49 9.12 -4.55 9.83
C LEU A 49 9.45 -3.32 10.69
N LYS A 50 10.69 -2.83 10.62
CA LYS A 50 11.08 -1.61 11.34
C LYS A 50 10.33 -0.39 10.81
N LEU A 51 10.26 -0.25 9.49
CA LEU A 51 9.52 0.85 8.85
C LEU A 51 8.02 0.77 9.17
N ALA A 52 7.44 -0.43 9.24
CA ALA A 52 6.06 -0.59 9.67
C ALA A 52 5.84 -0.16 11.13
N GLN A 53 6.77 -0.50 12.03
CA GLN A 53 6.71 -0.05 13.42
C GLN A 53 6.82 1.48 13.53
N GLU A 54 7.79 2.08 12.82
CA GLU A 54 8.07 3.51 12.85
C GLU A 54 6.90 4.32 12.25
N ILE A 55 6.37 3.89 11.10
CA ILE A 55 5.44 4.69 10.30
C ILE A 55 3.97 4.35 10.59
N LEU A 56 3.62 3.07 10.70
CA LEU A 56 2.22 2.65 10.88
C LEU A 56 1.83 2.44 12.33
N ASN A 57 2.79 2.44 13.24
CA ASN A 57 2.57 2.12 14.65
C ASN A 57 3.19 3.13 15.62
N ASN A 58 3.54 4.33 15.13
CA ASN A 58 4.08 5.43 15.93
C ASN A 58 5.22 5.01 16.88
N ASP A 59 6.19 4.25 16.36
CA ASP A 59 7.31 3.64 17.09
C ASP A 59 6.92 2.63 18.19
N THR A 60 5.63 2.38 18.42
CA THR A 60 5.16 1.40 19.40
C THR A 60 5.52 -0.01 18.96
N PRO A 61 6.08 -0.88 19.82
CA PRO A 61 6.45 -2.24 19.44
C PRO A 61 5.27 -3.04 18.87
N LEU A 62 5.53 -3.70 17.74
CA LEU A 62 4.59 -4.65 17.15
C LEU A 62 4.52 -5.92 18.00
N THR A 63 3.31 -6.41 18.29
CA THR A 63 3.15 -7.70 18.95
C THR A 63 3.61 -8.85 18.04
N GLY A 64 3.90 -10.03 18.61
CA GLY A 64 4.22 -11.22 17.81
C GLY A 64 3.15 -11.58 16.78
N LYS A 65 1.87 -11.29 17.07
CA LYS A 65 0.77 -11.46 16.10
C LYS A 65 0.87 -10.46 14.96
N SER A 66 1.10 -9.18 15.26
CA SER A 66 1.26 -8.12 14.25
C SER A 66 2.43 -8.42 13.32
N ILE A 67 3.56 -8.87 13.88
CA ILE A 67 4.74 -9.30 13.11
C ILE A 67 4.39 -10.47 12.19
N ALA A 68 3.70 -11.50 12.70
CA ALA A 68 3.31 -12.66 11.90
C ALA A 68 2.36 -12.29 10.75
N VAL A 69 1.38 -11.43 11.01
CA VAL A 69 0.44 -10.92 10.00
C VAL A 69 1.19 -10.12 8.95
N PHE A 70 2.01 -9.15 9.36
CA PHE A 70 2.78 -8.32 8.44
C PHE A 70 3.72 -9.14 7.57
N THR A 71 4.43 -10.11 8.16
CA THR A 71 5.36 -10.97 7.42
C THR A 71 4.62 -11.86 6.43
N THR A 72 3.44 -12.38 6.80
CA THR A 72 2.59 -13.18 5.90
C THR A 72 2.14 -12.32 4.71
N LEU A 73 1.65 -11.12 4.98
CA LEU A 73 1.24 -10.17 3.94
C LEU A 73 2.42 -9.80 3.03
N LEU A 74 3.59 -9.49 3.61
CA LEU A 74 4.80 -9.14 2.87
C LEU A 74 5.22 -10.23 1.89
N LEU A 75 5.24 -11.50 2.33
CA LEU A 75 5.59 -12.64 1.50
C LEU A 75 4.60 -12.86 0.34
N GLU A 76 3.31 -12.85 0.65
CA GLU A 76 2.27 -13.15 -0.33
C GLU A 76 2.08 -12.00 -1.33
N LEU A 77 2.17 -10.74 -0.88
CA LEU A 77 2.08 -9.57 -1.76
C LEU A 77 3.32 -9.42 -2.65
N GLU A 78 4.50 -9.82 -2.19
CA GLU A 78 5.67 -9.89 -3.08
C GLU A 78 5.49 -10.96 -4.16
N ARG A 79 4.90 -12.11 -3.80
CA ARG A 79 4.57 -13.16 -4.79
C ARG A 79 3.56 -12.65 -5.82
N ASP A 80 2.52 -11.94 -5.38
CA ASP A 80 1.53 -11.31 -6.24
C ASP A 80 2.16 -10.30 -7.22
N LEU A 81 3.06 -9.44 -6.74
CA LEU A 81 3.79 -8.47 -7.56
C LEU A 81 4.68 -9.16 -8.61
N LYS A 82 5.41 -10.21 -8.22
CA LYS A 82 6.23 -11.02 -9.14
C LYS A 82 5.39 -11.70 -10.23
N GLN A 83 4.12 -11.97 -9.95
CA GLN A 83 3.17 -12.57 -10.90
C GLN A 83 2.32 -11.53 -11.65
N ASN A 84 2.52 -10.24 -11.38
CA ASN A 84 1.70 -9.12 -11.88
C ASN A 84 0.19 -9.33 -11.61
N LYS A 85 -0.14 -9.81 -10.42
CA LYS A 85 -1.51 -10.16 -9.99
C LYS A 85 -1.75 -9.74 -8.55
N ILE A 86 -1.85 -8.43 -8.31
CA ILE A 86 -2.12 -7.89 -6.97
C ILE A 86 -3.56 -8.20 -6.56
N HIS A 87 -3.73 -8.93 -5.46
CA HIS A 87 -5.05 -9.18 -4.86
C HIS A 87 -5.36 -8.18 -3.75
N PHE A 88 -5.89 -7.01 -4.13
CA PHE A 88 -6.26 -5.97 -3.18
C PHE A 88 -7.35 -6.41 -2.18
N PHE A 89 -7.29 -5.88 -0.96
CA PHE A 89 -8.29 -6.06 0.10
C PHE A 89 -9.40 -5.02 0.00
N LEU A 90 -9.98 -4.93 -1.19
CA LEU A 90 -11.00 -3.95 -1.52
C LEU A 90 -12.38 -4.61 -1.58
N PRO A 91 -13.37 -4.10 -0.82
CA PRO A 91 -14.73 -4.59 -0.92
C PRO A 91 -15.31 -4.34 -2.31
N GLN A 92 -16.00 -5.34 -2.84
CA GLN A 92 -16.70 -5.26 -4.12
C GLN A 92 -18.19 -5.01 -3.91
N ALA A 93 -18.94 -4.65 -4.96
CA ALA A 93 -20.39 -4.44 -4.87
C ALA A 93 -21.13 -5.65 -4.26
N GLU A 94 -20.65 -6.86 -4.57
CA GLU A 94 -21.18 -8.14 -4.05
C GLU A 94 -21.00 -8.32 -2.54
N ASP A 95 -20.06 -7.59 -1.92
CA ASP A 95 -19.85 -7.62 -0.47
C ASP A 95 -20.92 -6.83 0.31
N GLN A 96 -21.88 -6.18 -0.38
CA GLN A 96 -22.97 -5.36 0.20
C GLN A 96 -22.45 -4.19 1.05
N VAL A 97 -21.24 -3.73 0.75
CA VAL A 97 -20.61 -2.55 1.36
C VAL A 97 -21.03 -1.32 0.56
N ASN A 98 -21.36 -0.22 1.24
CA ASN A 98 -21.75 1.00 0.54
C ASN A 98 -20.57 1.61 -0.23
N GLN A 99 -20.89 2.46 -1.19
CA GLN A 99 -19.90 3.05 -2.08
C GLN A 99 -18.84 3.86 -1.33
N ASP A 100 -19.26 4.69 -0.37
CA ASP A 100 -18.35 5.53 0.41
C ASP A 100 -17.30 4.71 1.16
N GLN A 101 -17.69 3.57 1.74
CA GLN A 101 -16.77 2.66 2.41
C GLN A 101 -15.81 1.98 1.43
N ARG A 102 -16.26 1.67 0.21
CA ARG A 102 -15.40 1.09 -0.84
C ARG A 102 -14.38 2.11 -1.36
N LEU A 103 -14.81 3.36 -1.55
CA LEU A 103 -13.94 4.48 -1.93
C LEU A 103 -12.94 4.80 -0.81
N LYS A 104 -13.38 4.79 0.45
CA LYS A 104 -12.49 4.92 1.59
C LYS A 104 -11.43 3.82 1.62
N ALA A 105 -11.83 2.56 1.43
CA ALA A 105 -10.90 1.43 1.39
C ALA A 105 -9.86 1.59 0.27
N LEU A 106 -10.28 2.07 -0.90
CA LEU A 106 -9.41 2.38 -2.04
C LEU A 106 -8.42 3.50 -1.70
N GLY A 107 -8.92 4.59 -1.09
CA GLY A 107 -8.11 5.70 -0.62
C GLY A 107 -7.10 5.29 0.46
N ASP A 108 -7.51 4.49 1.44
CA ASP A 108 -6.65 3.94 2.49
C ASP A 108 -5.51 3.08 1.89
N THR A 109 -5.81 2.22 0.90
CA THR A 109 -4.79 1.45 0.18
C THR A 109 -3.82 2.34 -0.59
N ALA A 110 -4.31 3.32 -1.34
CA ALA A 110 -3.46 4.26 -2.08
C ALA A 110 -2.58 5.09 -1.15
N TYR A 111 -3.14 5.56 -0.03
CA TYR A 111 -2.41 6.27 1.02
C TYR A 111 -1.28 5.42 1.59
N GLY A 112 -1.56 4.17 1.96
CA GLY A 112 -0.54 3.22 2.39
C GLY A 112 0.56 3.07 1.34
N ALA A 113 0.21 2.86 0.08
CA ALA A 113 1.18 2.69 -1.01
C ALA A 113 2.07 3.93 -1.18
N LEU A 114 1.51 5.13 -1.09
CA LEU A 114 2.28 6.38 -1.11
C LEU A 114 3.26 6.48 0.05
N LEU A 115 2.86 6.10 1.26
CA LEU A 115 3.75 6.09 2.42
C LEU A 115 4.95 5.15 2.16
N GLY A 116 4.69 3.95 1.65
CA GLY A 116 5.74 2.98 1.31
C GLY A 116 6.70 3.48 0.22
N LEU A 117 6.16 4.02 -0.88
CA LEU A 117 6.93 4.57 -2.00
C LEU A 117 7.72 5.83 -1.64
N SER A 118 7.23 6.61 -0.66
CA SER A 118 7.89 7.84 -0.20
C SER A 118 9.11 7.58 0.68
N ILE A 119 9.35 6.33 1.09
CA ILE A 119 10.52 5.98 1.89
C ILE A 119 11.76 6.07 0.99
N PRO A 120 12.73 6.95 1.33
CA PRO A 120 13.92 7.10 0.51
C PRO A 120 14.72 5.80 0.46
N GLN A 121 15.21 5.39 -0.71
CA GLN A 121 16.01 4.15 -0.86
C GLN A 121 17.25 4.13 0.05
N HIS A 122 17.81 5.29 0.42
CA HIS A 122 18.94 5.41 1.34
C HIS A 122 18.56 5.29 2.84
N LYS A 123 17.26 5.26 3.18
CA LYS A 123 16.75 5.04 4.55
C LYS A 123 16.36 3.57 4.80
N ILE A 124 16.48 2.71 3.79
CA ILE A 124 16.62 1.26 4.00
C ILE A 124 17.98 1.12 4.72
N PRO A 125 17.97 0.69 5.99
CA PRO A 125 18.73 1.31 7.10
C PRO A 125 20.19 1.66 6.75
N PHE A 126 20.65 2.87 7.09
CA PHE A 126 20.92 3.29 8.48
C PHE A 126 20.26 4.64 8.88
N ASN A 127 19.48 4.60 9.96
CA ASN A 127 19.04 5.69 10.85
C ASN A 127 18.72 7.04 10.21
N VAL A 128 17.44 7.39 10.03
CA VAL A 128 17.04 8.82 10.08
C VAL A 128 15.53 8.97 10.40
N MET A 129 15.20 9.40 11.63
CA MET A 129 13.92 10.03 11.98
C MET A 129 13.54 11.06 10.91
N ALA A 130 12.37 10.94 10.27
CA ALA A 130 11.98 11.79 9.15
C ALA A 130 10.76 12.65 9.48
N ASP A 131 10.96 13.95 9.50
CA ASP A 131 9.91 14.93 9.21
C ASP A 131 9.29 14.61 7.83
N PRO A 132 7.96 14.38 7.73
CA PRO A 132 7.27 14.06 6.47
C PRO A 132 7.50 15.08 5.35
N LYS A 133 7.76 16.36 5.67
CA LYS A 133 8.05 17.38 4.64
C LYS A 133 9.43 17.21 4.01
N ALA A 134 10.42 16.76 4.79
CA ALA A 134 11.78 16.55 4.30
C ALA A 134 11.88 15.35 3.34
N ALA A 135 11.08 14.30 3.57
CA ALA A 135 10.97 13.16 2.65
C ALA A 135 10.36 13.58 1.29
N LYS A 136 9.31 14.40 1.31
CA LYS A 136 8.67 14.96 0.11
C LYS A 136 9.64 15.82 -0.71
N GLU A 137 10.42 16.67 -0.05
CA GLU A 137 11.38 17.56 -0.73
C GLU A 137 12.57 16.80 -1.34
N GLN A 138 13.02 15.69 -0.74
CA GLN A 138 14.07 14.84 -1.30
C GLN A 138 13.58 13.97 -2.46
N ALA A 139 12.38 13.40 -2.36
CA ALA A 139 11.77 12.64 -3.45
C ALA A 139 11.50 13.52 -4.70
N MET A 140 11.20 14.81 -4.49
CA MET A 140 11.05 15.79 -5.57
C MET A 140 12.39 16.33 -6.14
N LYS A 141 13.50 16.27 -5.39
CA LYS A 141 14.83 16.76 -5.83
C LYS A 141 15.71 15.69 -6.46
N SER A 142 15.47 14.41 -6.18
CA SER A 142 15.99 13.31 -7.00
C SER A 142 15.43 13.47 -8.41
N LYS A 143 16.15 13.06 -9.45
CA LYS A 143 15.69 13.08 -10.86
C LYS A 143 14.55 12.07 -11.08
N THR A 144 13.46 12.27 -10.38
CA THR A 144 12.20 11.56 -10.54
C THR A 144 11.68 12.04 -11.88
N ASP A 145 11.90 11.23 -12.92
CA ASP A 145 11.47 11.54 -14.27
C ASP A 145 9.99 11.95 -14.26
N ARG A 146 9.59 12.86 -15.14
CA ARG A 146 8.24 13.44 -15.21
C ARG A 146 7.16 12.36 -15.11
N TYR A 147 7.39 11.24 -15.76
CA TYR A 147 6.56 10.04 -15.72
C TYR A 147 6.32 9.52 -14.29
N THR A 148 7.38 9.37 -13.50
CA THR A 148 7.29 8.88 -12.11
C THR A 148 6.53 9.87 -11.21
N ARG A 149 6.65 11.18 -11.48
CA ARG A 149 5.90 12.21 -10.76
C ARG A 149 4.40 12.15 -11.06
N GLU A 150 4.02 12.07 -12.33
CA GLU A 150 2.62 11.97 -12.76
C GLU A 150 1.95 10.73 -12.13
N ARG A 151 2.68 9.60 -12.06
CA ARG A 151 2.20 8.36 -11.43
C ARG A 151 1.99 8.50 -9.91
N LEU A 152 2.86 9.22 -9.20
CA LEU A 152 2.67 9.51 -7.77
C LEU A 152 1.53 10.50 -7.53
N GLU A 153 1.37 11.50 -8.38
CA GLU A 153 0.25 12.45 -8.32
C GLU A 153 -1.09 11.74 -8.54
N MET A 154 -1.17 10.75 -9.43
CA MET A 154 -2.35 9.90 -9.59
C MET A 154 -2.66 9.10 -8.31
N LEU A 155 -1.67 8.45 -7.70
CA LEU A 155 -1.87 7.77 -6.41
C LEU A 155 -2.33 8.75 -5.31
N GLU A 156 -1.77 9.97 -5.26
CA GLU A 156 -2.18 11.02 -4.32
C GLU A 156 -3.64 11.44 -4.54
N GLN A 157 -4.09 11.53 -5.79
CA GLN A 157 -5.50 11.78 -6.09
C GLN A 157 -6.40 10.64 -5.60
N ILE A 158 -6.01 9.38 -5.82
CA ILE A 158 -6.77 8.20 -5.35
C ILE A 158 -6.84 8.18 -3.82
N ALA A 159 -5.73 8.46 -3.14
CA ALA A 159 -5.64 8.51 -1.68
C ALA A 159 -6.54 9.58 -1.05
N ASN A 160 -6.85 10.65 -1.80
CA ASN A 160 -7.66 11.77 -1.34
C ASN A 160 -9.04 11.82 -2.02
N ILE A 161 -9.55 10.69 -2.54
CA ILE A 161 -10.93 10.63 -3.04
C ILE A 161 -11.89 10.94 -1.90
N ASP A 162 -12.64 12.04 -2.04
CA ASP A 162 -13.78 12.35 -1.20
C ASP A 162 -15.06 11.77 -1.84
N PRO A 163 -15.75 10.81 -1.19
CA PRO A 163 -17.01 10.27 -1.70
C PRO A 163 -18.07 11.34 -2.00
N GLU A 164 -18.05 12.48 -1.31
CA GLU A 164 -18.99 13.58 -1.55
C GLU A 164 -18.73 14.31 -2.89
N ASP A 165 -17.49 14.29 -3.36
CA ASP A 165 -17.06 14.94 -4.61
C ASP A 165 -17.31 14.08 -5.86
N VAL A 166 -17.53 12.77 -5.68
CA VAL A 166 -17.69 11.79 -6.78
C VAL A 166 -19.05 11.09 -6.75
N LYS A 167 -20.13 11.87 -6.70
CA LYS A 167 -21.52 11.37 -6.61
C LYS A 167 -21.98 10.47 -7.78
N ASP A 168 -21.32 10.57 -8.92
CA ASP A 168 -21.62 9.78 -10.13
C ASP A 168 -20.58 8.69 -10.40
N PHE A 169 -19.75 8.34 -9.41
CA PHE A 169 -18.71 7.33 -9.56
C PHE A 169 -19.35 5.97 -9.83
N SER A 170 -19.12 5.41 -11.01
CA SER A 170 -19.72 4.13 -11.41
C SER A 170 -18.88 2.95 -10.91
N GLU A 171 -19.43 1.74 -11.04
CA GLU A 171 -18.62 0.52 -10.82
C GLU A 171 -17.48 0.42 -11.84
N GLU A 172 -17.69 0.87 -13.08
CA GLU A 172 -16.64 0.90 -14.10
C GLU A 172 -15.50 1.85 -13.72
N ASP A 173 -15.82 3.01 -13.14
CA ASP A 173 -14.82 3.95 -12.62
C ASP A 173 -14.04 3.33 -11.45
N TYR A 174 -14.73 2.62 -10.55
CA TYR A 174 -14.09 1.91 -9.44
C TYR A 174 -13.10 0.85 -9.92
N GLU A 175 -13.50 0.03 -10.90
CA GLU A 175 -12.64 -0.99 -11.48
C GLU A 175 -11.45 -0.38 -12.22
N LEU A 176 -11.68 0.69 -12.97
CA LEU A 176 -10.64 1.42 -13.69
C LEU A 176 -9.61 2.00 -12.72
N VAL A 177 -10.04 2.75 -11.72
CA VAL A 177 -9.14 3.38 -10.74
C VAL A 177 -8.37 2.33 -9.95
N THR A 178 -9.01 1.23 -9.56
CA THR A 178 -8.31 0.14 -8.86
C THR A 178 -7.26 -0.53 -9.74
N THR A 179 -7.57 -0.71 -11.02
CA THR A 179 -6.64 -1.28 -12.01
C THR A 179 -5.45 -0.35 -12.24
N GLU A 180 -5.69 0.95 -12.40
CA GLU A 180 -4.64 1.96 -12.52
C GLU A 180 -3.75 2.01 -11.27
N MET A 181 -4.33 1.96 -10.06
CA MET A 181 -3.55 1.85 -8.82
C MET A 181 -2.61 0.63 -8.83
N GLY A 182 -3.14 -0.53 -9.22
CA GLY A 182 -2.34 -1.76 -9.35
C GLY A 182 -1.24 -1.66 -10.42
N ALA A 183 -1.54 -1.03 -11.55
CA ALA A 183 -0.56 -0.79 -12.62
C ALA A 183 0.57 0.11 -12.14
N ILE A 184 0.26 1.23 -11.48
CA ILE A 184 1.25 2.15 -10.92
C ILE A 184 2.20 1.40 -9.97
N ILE A 185 1.66 0.67 -8.99
CA ILE A 185 2.46 -0.09 -8.01
C ILE A 185 3.36 -1.11 -8.73
N SER A 186 2.82 -1.83 -9.71
CA SER A 186 3.56 -2.86 -10.46
C SER A 186 4.66 -2.25 -11.34
N GLU A 187 4.43 -1.07 -11.92
CA GLU A 187 5.44 -0.31 -12.66
C GLU A 187 6.62 0.09 -11.77
N PHE A 188 6.34 0.63 -10.57
CA PHE A 188 7.38 0.96 -9.59
C PHE A 188 8.18 -0.28 -9.19
N TYR A 189 7.50 -1.38 -8.87
CA TYR A 189 8.14 -2.66 -8.53
C TYR A 189 9.05 -3.15 -9.66
N THR A 190 8.54 -3.19 -10.89
CA THR A 190 9.30 -3.62 -12.08
C THR A 190 10.54 -2.74 -12.28
N LYS A 191 10.38 -1.41 -12.20
CA LYS A 191 11.47 -0.45 -12.37
C LYS A 191 12.59 -0.64 -11.34
N ASN A 192 12.23 -0.87 -10.09
CA ASN A 192 13.20 -0.95 -8.98
C ASN A 192 13.82 -2.35 -8.79
N HIS A 193 13.20 -3.42 -9.31
CA HIS A 193 13.69 -4.80 -9.16
C HIS A 193 14.30 -5.41 -10.44
N ILE A 194 13.96 -4.91 -11.64
CA ILE A 194 14.51 -5.44 -12.91
C ILE A 194 15.71 -4.62 -13.42
N HIS A 195 15.89 -3.38 -12.96
CA HIS A 195 16.99 -2.49 -13.40
C HIS A 195 17.95 -2.10 -12.26
N GLY A 196 17.85 -2.78 -11.12
CA GLY A 196 18.74 -2.64 -9.96
C GLY A 196 19.91 -3.63 -9.98
#